data_AF-A0A2E2XD59-F1
#
_entry.id   AF-A0A2E2XD59-F1
#
_cell.length_a   1.000
_cell.length_b   1.000
_cell.length_c   1.000
_cell.angle_alpha   90.00
_cell.angle_beta   90.00
_cell.angle_gamma   90.00
#
_symmetry.space_group_name_H-M   'P 1'
#
loop_
_entity.id
_entity.type
_entity.pdbx_description
1 polymer ?
#
loop_
_entity_poly.entity_id
_entity_poly.type
_entity_poly.pdbx_seq_one_letter_code
_entity_poly.pdbx_strand_id
1 'polypeptide(L)'
;MLLGAGRRRGELPSGVDSIHNYYEHLVLEELASTSERARTDGEFLADTACVALNHLPPRYIRHDVDMTFFMSTVELQEIHNKVQAAVAKAVAYVEHSEAARAEEEARLQPAEAPVADSDSDAVEPTPDPEEQT
;
A
#
# COMPACT_ATOMS: atom_id res chain seq x y z
N MET A 1 -19.65 17.03 15.79
CA MET A 1 -20.85 16.19 15.65
C MET A 1 -20.39 14.75 15.52
N LEU A 2 -20.72 13.91 16.50
CA LEU A 2 -20.48 12.47 16.48
C LEU A 2 -21.35 11.84 15.39
N LEU A 3 -20.74 11.23 14.36
CA LEU A 3 -21.44 10.26 13.51
C LEU A 3 -21.22 8.88 14.12
N GLY A 4 -22.34 8.32 14.56
CA GLY A 4 -22.41 7.17 15.45
C GLY A 4 -21.87 5.88 14.85
N ALA A 5 -21.29 5.09 15.76
CA ALA A 5 -21.20 3.65 15.65
C ALA A 5 -22.56 3.05 15.27
N GLY A 6 -22.60 2.32 14.14
CA GLY A 6 -23.86 1.77 13.67
C GLY A 6 -23.80 1.15 12.27
N ARG A 7 -22.77 0.36 11.95
CA ARG A 7 -22.91 -0.66 10.90
C ARG A 7 -22.67 -2.03 11.50
N ARG A 8 -23.74 -2.61 12.06
CA ARG A 8 -23.89 -4.06 11.91
C ARG A 8 -23.91 -4.32 10.41
N ARG A 9 -22.76 -4.72 9.84
CA ARG A 9 -22.75 -5.52 8.62
C ARG A 9 -23.66 -6.69 8.96
N GLY A 10 -24.84 -6.76 8.35
CA GLY A 10 -25.55 -8.03 8.32
C GLY A 10 -24.56 -9.03 7.77
N GLU A 11 -24.30 -10.11 8.51
CA GLU A 11 -23.55 -11.25 7.97
C GLU A 11 -24.26 -11.63 6.68
N LEU A 12 -23.58 -11.35 5.58
CA LEU A 12 -24.05 -11.75 4.27
C LEU A 12 -24.13 -13.29 4.28
N PRO A 13 -25.11 -13.88 3.58
CA PRO A 13 -25.29 -15.33 3.58
C PRO A 13 -23.97 -16.02 3.22
N SER A 14 -23.68 -17.12 3.93
CA SER A 14 -22.48 -17.94 3.69
C SER A 14 -22.42 -18.34 2.22
N GLY A 15 -21.44 -17.77 1.50
CA GLY A 15 -21.29 -17.96 0.05
C GLY A 15 -21.11 -16.67 -0.76
N VAL A 16 -21.35 -15.48 -0.21
CA VAL A 16 -20.98 -14.24 -0.92
C VAL A 16 -19.46 -14.13 -1.16
N ASP A 17 -18.65 -14.69 -0.27
CA ASP A 17 -17.18 -14.73 -0.40
C ASP A 17 -16.72 -15.64 -1.56
N SER A 18 -17.63 -16.42 -2.16
CA SER A 18 -17.33 -17.18 -3.37
C SER A 18 -17.38 -16.33 -4.64
N ILE A 19 -17.98 -15.13 -4.59
CA ILE A 19 -18.04 -14.22 -5.74
C ILE A 19 -16.78 -13.36 -5.74
N HIS A 20 -15.96 -13.51 -6.77
CA HIS A 20 -14.69 -12.80 -6.92
C HIS A 20 -14.44 -12.45 -8.38
N ASN A 21 -13.54 -11.51 -8.64
CA ASN A 21 -13.13 -11.17 -9.99
C ASN A 21 -12.12 -12.23 -10.49
N TYR A 22 -12.37 -12.79 -11.66
CA TYR A 22 -11.54 -13.81 -12.29
C TYR A 22 -10.07 -13.42 -12.42
N TYR A 23 -9.78 -12.12 -12.59
CA TYR A 23 -8.41 -11.64 -12.72
C TYR A 23 -7.63 -11.57 -11.40
N GLU A 24 -8.28 -11.70 -10.24
CA GLU A 24 -7.62 -11.55 -8.92
C GLU A 24 -6.44 -12.51 -8.78
N HIS A 25 -6.66 -13.80 -8.99
CA HIS A 25 -5.60 -14.79 -8.85
C HIS A 25 -4.50 -14.62 -9.91
N LEU A 26 -4.89 -14.37 -11.15
CA LEU A 26 -3.95 -14.18 -12.27
C LEU A 26 -3.02 -12.98 -12.05
N VAL A 27 -3.56 -11.87 -11.52
CA VAL A 27 -2.77 -10.68 -11.21
C VAL A 27 -1.79 -10.97 -10.08
N LEU A 28 -2.22 -11.66 -9.02
CA LEU A 28 -1.36 -12.00 -7.89
C LEU A 28 -0.22 -12.94 -8.30
N GLU A 29 -0.52 -13.95 -9.11
CA GLU A 29 0.50 -14.88 -9.63
C GLU A 29 1.52 -14.18 -10.53
N GLU A 30 1.06 -13.35 -11.47
CA GLU A 30 1.94 -12.61 -12.37
C GLU A 30 2.81 -11.60 -11.61
N LEU A 31 2.25 -10.94 -10.60
CA LEU A 31 2.99 -9.98 -9.80
C LEU A 31 4.04 -10.66 -8.91
N ALA A 32 3.70 -11.82 -8.32
CA ALA A 32 4.66 -12.63 -7.56
C ALA A 32 5.76 -13.24 -8.43
N SER A 33 5.49 -13.51 -9.72
CA SER A 33 6.47 -14.07 -10.65
C SER A 33 7.42 -13.00 -11.22
N THR A 34 6.94 -11.78 -11.43
CA THR A 34 7.70 -10.69 -12.09
C THR A 34 8.41 -9.75 -11.12
N SER A 35 7.91 -9.59 -9.89
CA SER A 35 8.48 -8.64 -8.90
C SER A 35 8.98 -9.36 -7.65
N GLU A 36 10.27 -9.17 -7.33
CA GLU A 36 10.83 -9.65 -6.06
C GLU A 36 10.26 -8.89 -4.86
N ARG A 37 10.10 -7.57 -4.98
CA ARG A 37 9.50 -6.74 -3.93
C ARG A 37 8.11 -7.20 -3.57
N ALA A 38 7.27 -7.52 -4.56
CA ALA A 38 5.92 -8.02 -4.32
C ALA A 38 5.86 -9.35 -3.54
N ARG A 39 6.95 -10.15 -3.54
CA ARG A 39 7.02 -11.39 -2.74
C ARG A 39 7.36 -11.12 -1.28
N THR A 40 8.03 -10.01 -0.97
CA THR A 40 8.53 -9.67 0.36
C THR A 40 7.74 -8.57 1.05
N ASP A 41 7.08 -7.72 0.28
CA ASP A 41 6.36 -6.52 0.72
C ASP A 41 4.86 -6.67 0.41
N GLY A 42 4.09 -6.98 1.44
CA GLY A 42 2.66 -7.22 1.33
C GLY A 42 1.83 -5.97 1.03
N GLU A 43 2.30 -4.78 1.45
CA GLU A 43 1.63 -3.52 1.12
C GLU A 43 1.83 -3.17 -0.35
N PHE A 44 3.07 -3.27 -0.84
CA PHE A 44 3.37 -3.06 -2.25
C PHE A 44 2.61 -4.05 -3.15
N LEU A 45 2.53 -5.33 -2.75
CA LEU A 45 1.73 -6.34 -3.45
C LEU A 45 0.26 -5.93 -3.54
N ALA A 46 -0.33 -5.54 -2.41
CA ALA A 46 -1.75 -5.18 -2.35
C ALA A 46 -2.07 -3.93 -3.18
N ASP A 47 -1.27 -2.87 -3.05
CA ASP A 47 -1.46 -1.62 -3.79
C ASP A 47 -1.32 -1.84 -5.30
N THR A 48 -0.28 -2.55 -5.70
CA THR A 48 -0.03 -2.85 -7.12
C THR A 48 -1.11 -3.74 -7.70
N ALA A 49 -1.56 -4.76 -6.97
CA ALA A 49 -2.66 -5.63 -7.41
C ALA A 49 -3.96 -4.83 -7.57
N CYS A 50 -4.28 -3.92 -6.65
CA CYS A 50 -5.47 -3.08 -6.74
C CYS A 50 -5.42 -2.17 -7.98
N VAL A 51 -4.27 -1.54 -8.26
CA VAL A 51 -4.08 -0.71 -9.46
C VAL A 51 -4.23 -1.56 -10.72
N ALA A 52 -3.60 -2.73 -10.79
CA ALA A 52 -3.69 -3.61 -11.96
C ALA A 52 -5.13 -4.08 -12.22
N LEU A 53 -5.86 -4.50 -11.18
CA LEU A 53 -7.25 -4.97 -11.29
C LEU A 53 -8.20 -3.88 -11.80
N ASN A 54 -7.97 -2.63 -11.41
CA ASN A 54 -8.77 -1.49 -11.88
C ASN A 54 -8.53 -1.15 -13.37
N HIS A 55 -7.43 -1.65 -13.96
CA HIS A 55 -7.13 -1.50 -15.39
C HIS A 55 -7.65 -2.66 -16.25
N LEU A 56 -8.17 -3.73 -15.63
CA LEU A 56 -8.74 -4.88 -16.32
C LEU A 56 -10.27 -4.77 -16.38
N PRO A 57 -10.93 -5.32 -17.41
CA PRO A 57 -12.38 -5.33 -17.46
C PRO A 57 -12.93 -6.16 -16.29
N PRO A 58 -13.95 -5.68 -15.56
CA PRO A 58 -14.49 -6.42 -14.42
C PRO A 58 -15.15 -7.72 -14.90
N ARG A 59 -14.82 -8.85 -14.26
CA ARG A 59 -15.40 -10.17 -14.58
C ARG A 59 -15.60 -11.01 -13.33
N TYR A 60 -16.79 -10.90 -12.75
CA TYR A 60 -17.14 -11.62 -11.52
C TYR A 60 -17.69 -13.01 -11.78
N ILE A 61 -17.20 -13.97 -11.01
CA ILE A 61 -17.49 -15.39 -11.15
C ILE A 61 -17.64 -16.01 -9.77
N ARG A 62 -18.22 -17.21 -9.72
CA ARG A 62 -18.34 -17.99 -8.49
C ARG A 62 -17.24 -19.04 -8.35
N HIS A 63 -16.88 -19.68 -9.46
CA HIS A 63 -15.89 -20.74 -9.51
C HIS A 63 -15.03 -20.62 -10.77
N ASP A 64 -13.70 -20.66 -10.64
CA ASP A 64 -12.77 -20.56 -11.79
C ASP A 64 -12.94 -21.69 -12.81
N VAL A 65 -13.35 -22.86 -12.34
CA VAL A 65 -13.60 -24.05 -13.17
C VAL A 65 -14.72 -23.82 -14.17
N ASP A 66 -15.71 -23.00 -13.84
CA ASP A 66 -16.80 -22.65 -14.76
C ASP A 66 -16.24 -21.85 -15.92
N MET A 67 -15.32 -20.92 -15.67
CA MET A 67 -14.77 -20.06 -16.72
C MET A 67 -13.82 -20.78 -17.65
N THR A 68 -12.88 -21.53 -17.09
CA THR A 68 -11.81 -22.15 -17.87
C THR A 68 -12.37 -23.19 -18.84
N PHE A 69 -13.48 -23.85 -18.51
CA PHE A 69 -14.13 -24.83 -19.37
C PHE A 69 -14.77 -24.22 -20.63
N PHE A 70 -15.24 -22.96 -20.56
CA PHE A 70 -15.90 -22.29 -21.69
C PHE A 70 -14.96 -21.40 -22.52
N MET A 71 -13.70 -21.26 -22.12
CA MET A 71 -12.73 -20.42 -22.84
C MET A 71 -11.92 -21.21 -23.86
N SER A 72 -11.77 -20.63 -25.04
CA SER A 72 -10.80 -21.12 -26.03
C SER A 72 -9.37 -20.80 -25.60
N THR A 73 -8.41 -21.54 -26.16
CA THR A 73 -6.97 -21.29 -25.92
C THR A 73 -6.54 -19.88 -26.33
N VAL A 74 -7.17 -19.33 -27.37
CA VAL A 74 -6.92 -17.95 -27.84
C VAL A 74 -7.38 -16.94 -26.80
N GLU A 75 -8.58 -17.09 -26.25
CA GLU A 75 -9.11 -16.19 -25.22
C GLU A 75 -8.27 -16.24 -23.93
N LEU A 76 -7.82 -17.43 -23.53
CA LEU A 76 -6.91 -17.59 -22.39
C LEU A 76 -5.59 -16.84 -22.61
N GLN A 77 -5.01 -16.95 -23.81
CA GLN A 77 -3.80 -16.22 -24.15
C GLN A 77 -4.01 -14.70 -24.14
N GLU A 78 -5.13 -14.22 -24.67
CA GLU A 78 -5.46 -12.80 -24.63
C GLU A 78 -5.62 -12.28 -23.20
N ILE A 79 -6.24 -13.06 -22.32
CA ILE A 79 -6.38 -12.75 -20.90
C ILE A 79 -5.00 -12.63 -20.25
N HIS A 80 -4.14 -13.60 -20.47
CA HIS A 80 -2.79 -13.57 -19.92
C HIS A 80 -2.01 -12.34 -20.40
N ASN A 81 -2.05 -12.04 -21.70
CA ASN A 81 -1.41 -10.85 -22.27
C ASN A 81 -1.95 -9.54 -21.65
N LYS A 82 -3.27 -9.46 -21.40
CA LYS A 82 -3.90 -8.30 -20.75
C LYS A 82 -3.43 -8.16 -19.30
N VAL A 83 -3.35 -9.26 -18.56
CA VAL A 83 -2.87 -9.29 -17.17
C VAL A 83 -1.41 -8.82 -17.11
N GLN A 84 -0.53 -9.38 -17.93
CA GLN A 84 0.89 -8.97 -18.01
C GLN A 84 1.03 -7.46 -18.27
N ALA A 85 0.29 -6.95 -19.26
CA ALA A 85 0.34 -5.54 -19.59
C ALA A 85 -0.22 -4.63 -18.47
N ALA A 86 -1.23 -5.08 -17.75
CA ALA A 86 -1.81 -4.34 -16.62
C ALA A 86 -0.86 -4.34 -15.41
N VAL A 87 -0.26 -5.49 -15.08
CA VAL A 87 0.71 -5.63 -13.97
C VAL A 87 1.94 -4.77 -14.22
N ALA A 88 2.53 -4.83 -15.41
CA ALA A 88 3.70 -4.02 -15.75
C ALA A 88 3.43 -2.51 -15.59
N LYS A 89 2.24 -2.04 -16.01
CA LYS A 89 1.84 -0.63 -15.83
C LYS A 89 1.60 -0.28 -14.37
N ALA A 90 0.99 -1.18 -13.60
CA ALA A 90 0.71 -0.95 -12.18
C ALA A 90 1.98 -0.85 -11.36
N VAL A 91 2.96 -1.74 -11.59
CA VAL A 91 4.27 -1.70 -10.91
C VAL A 91 4.94 -0.35 -11.15
N ALA A 92 5.07 0.06 -12.42
CA ALA A 92 5.68 1.34 -12.77
C ALA A 92 4.94 2.54 -12.14
N TYR A 93 3.61 2.48 -12.06
CA TYR A 93 2.80 3.53 -11.45
C TYR A 93 3.04 3.62 -9.94
N VAL A 94 3.01 2.50 -9.21
CA VAL A 94 3.19 2.49 -7.75
C VAL A 94 4.58 2.95 -7.37
N GLU A 95 5.63 2.44 -8.04
CA GLU A 95 7.02 2.87 -7.80
C GLU A 95 7.20 4.38 -8.03
N HIS A 96 6.64 4.92 -9.11
CA HIS A 96 6.69 6.35 -9.37
C HIS A 96 5.89 7.17 -8.35
N SER A 97 4.73 6.66 -7.93
CA SER A 97 3.86 7.34 -6.95
C SER A 97 4.52 7.43 -5.57
N GLU A 98 5.15 6.34 -5.12
CA GLU A 98 5.92 6.32 -3.86
C GLU A 98 7.10 7.29 -3.90
N ALA A 99 7.85 7.30 -5.00
CA ALA A 99 8.97 8.23 -5.18
C ALA A 99 8.51 9.70 -5.15
N ALA A 100 7.45 10.03 -5.89
CA ALA A 100 6.89 11.38 -5.92
C ALA A 100 6.40 11.83 -4.54
N ARG A 101 5.77 10.92 -3.78
CA ARG A 101 5.31 11.21 -2.41
C ARG A 101 6.47 11.43 -1.45
N ALA A 102 7.55 10.66 -1.57
CA ALA A 102 8.76 10.86 -0.77
C ALA A 102 9.44 12.21 -1.06
N GLU A 103 9.50 12.62 -2.34
CA GLU A 103 10.03 13.94 -2.73
C GLU A 103 9.18 15.10 -2.18
N GLU A 104 7.86 14.96 -2.20
CA GLU A 104 6.94 15.96 -1.66
C GLU A 104 7.05 16.06 -0.14
N GLU A 105 7.14 14.93 0.56
CA GLU A 105 7.36 14.88 2.00
C GLU A 105 8.71 15.53 2.40
N ALA A 106 9.78 15.24 1.66
CA ALA A 106 11.09 15.87 1.85
C ALA A 106 11.07 17.39 1.58
N ARG A 107 10.23 17.86 0.66
CA ARG A 107 10.06 19.30 0.38
C ARG A 107 9.30 20.02 1.50
N LEU A 108 8.35 19.34 2.13
CA LEU A 108 7.49 19.91 3.18
C LEU A 108 8.17 19.92 4.56
N GLN A 109 9.21 19.11 4.78
CA GLN A 109 10.01 19.11 6.00
C GLN A 109 11.37 19.82 5.81
N PRO A 110 11.44 21.17 5.84
CA PRO A 110 12.71 21.81 6.10
C PRO A 110 13.06 21.52 7.56
N ALA A 111 14.14 20.76 7.78
CA ALA A 111 14.80 20.44 9.04
C ALA A 111 14.14 21.04 10.29
N GLU A 112 13.50 20.22 11.12
CA GLU A 112 13.28 20.58 12.52
C GLU A 112 14.65 21.00 13.08
N ALA A 113 14.83 22.31 13.28
CA ALA A 113 15.99 22.83 13.96
C ALA A 113 16.10 22.08 15.29
N PRO A 114 17.30 21.65 15.72
CA PRO A 114 17.43 20.98 17.00
C PRO A 114 16.88 21.94 18.04
N VAL A 115 15.80 21.49 18.70
CA VAL A 115 15.18 22.20 19.81
C VAL A 115 16.31 22.40 20.81
N ALA A 116 16.78 23.64 20.96
CA ALA A 116 17.84 23.97 21.87
C ALA A 116 17.36 23.58 23.27
N ASP A 117 18.00 22.57 23.84
CA ASP A 117 17.81 22.18 25.22
C ASP A 117 18.25 23.36 26.07
N SER A 118 17.26 24.13 26.54
CA SER A 118 17.48 25.16 27.55
C SER A 118 17.62 24.45 28.89
N ASP A 119 18.76 23.81 29.08
CA ASP A 119 19.16 23.29 30.38
C ASP A 119 19.34 24.49 31.31
N SER A 120 18.39 24.58 32.22
CA SER A 120 18.44 25.34 33.44
C SER A 120 19.56 24.81 34.32
N ASP A 121 20.70 25.48 34.33
CA ASP A 121 21.65 25.38 35.44
C ASP A 121 22.02 26.79 35.93
N ALA A 122 21.21 27.27 36.88
CA ALA A 122 21.59 28.35 37.75
C ALA A 122 22.64 27.81 38.75
N VAL A 123 23.92 27.98 38.43
CA VAL A 123 24.98 27.91 39.44
C VAL A 123 25.10 29.30 40.05
N GLU A 124 24.59 29.47 41.28
CA GLU A 124 24.89 30.63 42.11
C GLU A 124 26.41 30.69 42.39
N PRO A 125 27.08 31.83 42.15
CA PRO A 125 28.41 32.06 42.71
C PRO A 125 28.25 32.60 44.14
N THR A 126 28.63 31.82 45.14
CA THR A 126 28.91 32.33 46.49
C THR A 126 30.11 33.28 46.44
N PRO A 127 29.99 34.54 46.88
CA PRO A 127 31.14 35.39 47.13
C PRO A 127 31.58 35.25 48.59
N ASP A 128 32.85 34.92 48.81
CA ASP A 128 33.50 35.10 50.11
C ASP A 128 34.77 35.93 49.89
N PRO A 129 34.87 37.11 50.54
CA PRO A 129 36.17 37.58 50.97
C PRO A 129 36.16 38.13 52.41
N GLU A 130 37.37 38.15 52.98
CA GLU A 130 37.80 38.76 54.27
C GLU A 130 37.67 37.81 55.48
N GLU A 131 38.72 37.44 56.21
CA GLU A 131 39.84 38.24 56.74
C GLU A 131 41.20 37.48 56.71
N GLN A 132 42.23 38.17 56.24
CA GLN A 132 43.61 38.00 56.70
C GLN A 132 44.03 39.32 57.35
N THR A 133 43.99 39.39 58.67
CA THR A 133 44.98 40.11 59.49
C THR A 133 45.01 39.56 60.90
#